data_AF-A0A1Q3QZ96-F1
#
_entry.id   AF-A0A1Q3QZ96-F1
#
_cell.length_a   1.000
_cell.length_b   1.000
_cell.length_c   1.000
_cell.angle_alpha   90.00
_cell.angle_beta   90.00
_cell.angle_gamma   90.00
#
_symmetry.space_group_name_H-M   'P 1'
#
loop_
_entity.id
_entity.type
_entity.pdbx_description
1 polymer ?
#
loop_
_entity_poly.entity_id
_entity_poly.type
_entity_poly.pdbx_seq_one_letter_code
_entity_poly.pdbx_strand_id
1 'polypeptide(L)'
;MSWTTPAELRAQVQRLWDRGDLLRAAVTDAVSWPLRLSLKTPGASDLSDRFEAVRDWVRAVADTPQVRIEWREWNHRVQGTQQLPAAVLLDTLQDALAFIGKGRQAQRFEAVWQQTAAMQPPLLAWLARRPIQTLDLADRWERLLDVVAWLQAHPRPGVYLRQVDVPGVDSKFIEAHRGVLAELLDLALPPEVVETHATGVAQFTRRFGFLDKPVRIRFRLLDPALPSLPGCEGLPDITLDSASFAALVLPVQRVFITENETNFLAFPPAADAIAVFGAGYGWEALARASWLHRCQLHYWGDIDTHGFAILDQLRGYFPGAASFLMDRETLLAHRLHWGEEPDPARHDLSRLTTEEAAVYDDLRFDRHQPRLRLEQERVGFGRVKERLRGLSER
;
A
#
# COMPACT_ATOMS: atom_id res chain seq x y z
N MET A 1 -45.51 7.14 -3.71
CA MET A 1 -45.99 8.51 -4.00
C MET A 1 -44.87 9.24 -4.75
N SER A 2 -45.18 10.15 -5.69
CA SER A 2 -44.16 10.82 -6.53
C SER A 2 -43.82 12.26 -6.09
N TRP A 3 -44.40 12.75 -4.98
CA TRP A 3 -44.20 14.11 -4.47
C TRP A 3 -43.09 14.15 -3.42
N THR A 4 -42.37 15.27 -3.37
CA THR A 4 -41.23 15.43 -2.47
C THR A 4 -41.69 15.52 -1.02
N THR A 5 -41.18 14.62 -0.19
CA THR A 5 -41.42 14.57 1.25
C THR A 5 -40.38 15.38 2.04
N PRO A 6 -40.65 15.75 3.31
CA PRO A 6 -39.64 16.36 4.19
C PRO A 6 -38.36 15.52 4.32
N ALA A 7 -38.49 14.18 4.30
CA ALA A 7 -37.34 13.28 4.29
C ALA A 7 -36.48 13.42 3.03
N GLU A 8 -37.10 13.59 1.85
CA GLU A 8 -36.39 13.82 0.60
C GLU A 8 -35.76 15.23 0.53
N LEU A 9 -36.38 16.25 1.13
CA LEU A 9 -35.76 17.57 1.32
C LEU A 9 -34.51 17.45 2.20
N ARG A 10 -34.61 16.75 3.34
CA ARG A 10 -33.46 16.48 4.22
C ARG A 10 -32.37 15.69 3.50
N ALA A 11 -32.73 14.72 2.68
CA ALA A 11 -31.79 13.96 1.86
C ALA A 11 -31.09 14.81 0.77
N GLN A 12 -31.73 15.87 0.25
CA GLN A 12 -31.06 16.82 -0.64
C GLN A 12 -29.94 17.56 0.08
N VAL A 13 -30.22 18.08 1.28
CA VAL A 13 -29.24 18.82 2.09
C VAL A 13 -28.14 17.90 2.61
N GLN A 14 -28.50 16.67 3.00
CA GLN A 14 -27.53 15.64 3.40
C GLN A 14 -26.55 15.33 2.26
N ARG A 15 -27.01 15.27 1.00
CA ARG A 15 -26.10 15.08 -0.15
C ARG A 15 -25.11 16.24 -0.34
N LEU A 16 -25.50 17.47 -0.04
CA LEU A 16 -24.59 18.62 -0.06
C LEU A 16 -23.55 18.52 1.06
N TRP A 17 -23.95 18.04 2.24
CA TRP A 17 -23.01 17.70 3.31
C TRP A 17 -22.03 16.61 2.87
N ASP A 18 -22.51 15.49 2.32
CA ASP A 18 -21.68 14.34 1.96
C ASP A 18 -20.66 14.68 0.85
N ARG A 19 -20.99 15.64 -0.03
CA ARG A 19 -20.07 16.20 -1.04
C ARG A 19 -19.09 17.23 -0.45
N GLY A 20 -19.31 17.66 0.79
CA GLY A 20 -18.51 18.67 1.48
C GLY A 20 -18.87 20.12 1.17
N ASP A 21 -19.96 20.37 0.45
CA ASP A 21 -20.35 21.72 0.02
C ASP A 21 -20.71 22.60 1.22
N LEU A 22 -21.46 22.07 2.19
CA LEU A 22 -21.83 22.80 3.41
C LEU A 22 -20.62 23.07 4.33
N LEU A 23 -19.63 22.17 4.34
CA LEU A 23 -18.39 22.40 5.08
C LEU A 23 -17.54 23.50 4.42
N ARG A 24 -17.43 23.50 3.09
CA ARG A 24 -16.78 24.60 2.35
C ARG A 24 -17.48 25.94 2.59
N ALA A 25 -18.81 25.95 2.58
CA ALA A 25 -19.61 27.15 2.83
C ALA A 25 -19.40 27.73 4.24
N ALA A 26 -18.92 26.93 5.20
CA ALA A 26 -18.62 27.41 6.56
C ALA A 26 -17.36 28.28 6.64
N VAL A 27 -16.46 28.16 5.64
CA VAL A 27 -15.13 28.78 5.66
C VAL A 27 -14.82 29.58 4.39
N THR A 28 -15.71 29.55 3.40
CA THR A 28 -15.61 30.25 2.11
C THR A 28 -17.00 30.65 1.60
N ASP A 29 -17.07 31.59 0.66
CA ASP A 29 -18.32 31.99 0.00
C ASP A 29 -18.76 31.04 -1.14
N ALA A 30 -18.48 29.73 -1.01
CA ALA A 30 -18.69 28.74 -2.07
C ALA A 30 -20.16 28.44 -2.39
N VAL A 31 -21.09 28.81 -1.51
CA VAL A 31 -22.53 28.57 -1.66
C VAL A 31 -23.30 29.88 -1.54
N SER A 32 -24.13 30.16 -2.55
CA SER A 32 -25.05 31.29 -2.54
C SER A 32 -26.32 30.95 -1.78
N TRP A 33 -26.75 31.88 -0.93
CA TRP A 33 -27.97 31.81 -0.15
C TRP A 33 -29.01 32.82 -0.67
N PRO A 34 -30.32 32.51 -0.65
CA PRO A 34 -30.93 31.29 -0.09
C PRO A 34 -30.77 30.06 -1.00
N LEU A 35 -30.58 28.89 -0.39
CA LEU A 35 -30.48 27.62 -1.10
C LEU A 35 -31.88 27.08 -1.43
N ARG A 36 -32.21 27.03 -2.72
CA ARG A 36 -33.50 26.49 -3.21
C ARG A 36 -33.44 24.96 -3.36
N LEU A 37 -34.31 24.26 -2.65
CA LEU A 37 -34.46 22.81 -2.74
C LEU A 37 -35.44 22.42 -3.86
N SER A 38 -35.19 21.27 -4.48
CA SER A 38 -36.08 20.71 -5.49
C SER A 38 -37.35 20.16 -4.83
N LEU A 39 -38.51 20.59 -5.33
CA LEU A 39 -39.81 20.20 -4.85
C LEU A 39 -40.66 19.65 -6.00
N LYS A 40 -40.96 18.35 -5.97
CA LYS A 40 -41.96 17.73 -6.84
C LYS A 40 -43.34 17.90 -6.21
N THR A 41 -44.19 18.67 -6.87
CA THR A 41 -45.53 19.02 -6.38
C THR A 41 -46.62 18.14 -7.03
N PRO A 42 -47.79 18.01 -6.39
CA PRO A 42 -48.96 17.39 -7.02
C PRO A 42 -49.36 18.06 -8.34
N GLY A 43 -49.83 17.25 -9.29
CA GLY A 43 -50.40 17.71 -10.55
C GLY A 43 -51.90 18.00 -10.47
N ALA A 44 -52.50 18.45 -11.58
CA ALA A 44 -53.93 18.77 -11.62
C ALA A 44 -54.85 17.57 -11.31
N SER A 45 -54.52 16.37 -11.81
CA SER A 45 -55.27 15.13 -11.53
C SER A 45 -55.18 14.69 -10.07
N ASP A 46 -54.03 14.93 -9.43
CA ASP A 46 -53.80 14.57 -8.02
C ASP A 46 -54.69 15.37 -7.07
N LEU A 47 -54.95 16.63 -7.43
CA LEU A 47 -55.78 17.54 -6.66
C LEU A 47 -57.27 17.18 -6.76
N SER A 48 -57.69 16.55 -7.86
CA SER A 48 -59.06 16.07 -8.04
C SER A 48 -59.27 14.68 -7.42
N ASP A 49 -58.33 13.75 -7.64
CA ASP A 49 -58.53 12.33 -7.32
C ASP A 49 -57.99 11.93 -5.94
N ARG A 50 -57.05 12.72 -5.38
CA ARG A 50 -56.29 12.39 -4.15
C ARG A 50 -56.17 13.57 -3.20
N PHE A 51 -57.24 14.33 -3.05
CA PHE A 51 -57.24 15.62 -2.34
C PHE A 51 -56.75 15.55 -0.89
N GLU A 52 -57.19 14.58 -0.08
CA GLU A 52 -56.73 14.47 1.32
C GLU A 52 -55.23 14.17 1.39
N ALA A 53 -54.71 13.32 0.50
CA ALA A 53 -53.27 13.06 0.43
C ALA A 53 -52.47 14.31 0.06
N VAL A 54 -53.02 15.19 -0.79
CA VAL A 54 -52.40 16.49 -1.11
C VAL A 54 -52.40 17.41 0.12
N ARG A 55 -53.49 17.48 0.89
CA ARG A 55 -53.56 18.29 2.11
C ARG A 55 -52.57 17.82 3.17
N ASP A 56 -52.46 16.51 3.37
CA ASP A 56 -51.49 15.93 4.30
C ASP A 56 -50.06 16.21 3.85
N TRP A 57 -49.78 16.14 2.54
CA TRP A 57 -48.50 16.53 1.97
C TRP A 57 -48.18 18.01 2.18
N VAL A 58 -49.13 18.92 1.92
CA VAL A 58 -48.94 20.37 2.14
C VAL A 58 -48.61 20.65 3.61
N ARG A 59 -49.35 20.03 4.55
CA ARG A 59 -49.07 20.15 6.00
C ARG A 59 -47.68 19.63 6.34
N ALA A 60 -47.32 18.45 5.85
CA ALA A 60 -46.00 17.87 6.12
C ALA A 60 -44.85 18.78 5.63
N VAL A 61 -45.00 19.40 4.45
CA VAL A 61 -44.01 20.37 3.95
C VAL A 61 -44.05 21.68 4.77
N ALA A 62 -45.23 22.19 5.11
CA ALA A 62 -45.40 23.41 5.91
C ALA A 62 -44.83 23.30 7.33
N ASP A 63 -44.98 22.14 7.96
CA ASP A 63 -44.47 21.85 9.29
C ASP A 63 -42.98 21.48 9.30
N THR A 64 -42.32 21.49 8.13
CA THR A 64 -40.89 21.24 8.04
C THR A 64 -40.13 22.41 8.68
N PRO A 65 -39.34 22.18 9.73
CA PRO A 65 -38.64 23.25 10.43
C PRO A 65 -37.44 23.76 9.60
N GLN A 66 -36.95 24.95 9.94
CA GLN A 66 -35.80 25.62 9.32
C GLN A 66 -35.94 26.01 7.83
N VAL A 67 -37.07 25.72 7.17
CA VAL A 67 -37.26 26.06 5.77
C VAL A 67 -38.24 27.23 5.58
N ARG A 68 -37.99 28.06 4.57
CA ARG A 68 -38.93 29.05 4.07
C ARG A 68 -39.65 28.49 2.85
N ILE A 69 -40.97 28.65 2.81
CA ILE A 69 -41.80 28.16 1.70
C ILE A 69 -42.30 29.34 0.88
N GLU A 70 -42.04 29.29 -0.42
CA GLU A 70 -42.72 30.14 -1.39
C GLU A 70 -44.04 29.47 -1.76
N TRP A 71 -45.15 30.18 -1.56
CA TRP A 71 -46.49 29.68 -1.86
C TRP A 71 -46.95 30.15 -3.24
N ARG A 72 -47.72 29.31 -3.93
CA ARG A 72 -48.42 29.68 -5.17
C ARG A 72 -49.89 29.37 -5.02
N GLU A 73 -50.72 30.32 -5.47
CA GLU A 73 -52.16 30.13 -5.56
C GLU A 73 -52.54 29.22 -6.72
N TRP A 74 -53.53 28.37 -6.47
CA TRP A 74 -54.10 27.48 -7.46
C TRP A 74 -55.61 27.47 -7.34
N ASN A 75 -56.29 27.74 -8.45
CA ASN A 75 -57.74 27.85 -8.48
C ASN A 75 -58.37 26.54 -8.95
N HIS A 76 -59.10 25.86 -8.06
CA HIS A 76 -59.88 24.67 -8.39
C HIS A 76 -61.34 25.01 -8.66
N ARG A 77 -61.93 24.40 -9.69
CA ARG A 77 -63.32 24.66 -10.10
C ARG A 77 -64.37 24.27 -9.04
N VAL A 78 -64.06 23.30 -8.17
CA VAL A 78 -65.00 22.78 -7.15
C VAL A 78 -64.67 23.26 -5.73
N GLN A 79 -63.40 23.54 -5.43
CA GLN A 79 -62.92 23.77 -4.07
C GLN A 79 -62.30 25.16 -3.84
N GLY A 80 -62.46 26.08 -4.80
CA GLY A 80 -61.97 27.45 -4.70
C GLY A 80 -60.44 27.57 -4.78
N THR A 81 -59.92 28.71 -4.34
CA THR A 81 -58.48 29.02 -4.32
C THR A 81 -57.79 28.25 -3.20
N GLN A 82 -56.75 27.50 -3.56
CA GLN A 82 -55.87 26.75 -2.66
C GLN A 82 -54.44 27.29 -2.77
N GLN A 83 -53.66 27.23 -1.70
CA GLN A 83 -52.23 27.55 -1.74
C GLN A 83 -51.40 26.27 -1.69
N LEU A 84 -50.48 26.12 -2.64
CA LEU A 84 -49.56 24.99 -2.72
C LEU A 84 -48.11 25.49 -2.58
N PRO A 85 -47.23 24.74 -1.89
CA PRO A 85 -45.79 25.02 -1.88
C PRO A 85 -45.23 25.01 -3.30
N ALA A 86 -44.63 26.12 -3.72
CA ALA A 86 -43.98 26.30 -5.02
C ALA A 86 -42.46 26.14 -4.94
N ALA A 87 -41.86 26.49 -3.80
CA ALA A 87 -40.44 26.28 -3.52
C ALA A 87 -40.21 26.09 -2.02
N VAL A 88 -39.13 25.39 -1.69
CA VAL A 88 -38.60 25.30 -0.34
C VAL A 88 -37.19 25.88 -0.35
N LEU A 89 -36.91 26.83 0.53
CA LEU A 89 -35.64 27.54 0.62
C LEU A 89 -35.05 27.37 2.02
N LEU A 90 -33.72 27.34 2.08
CA LEU A 90 -32.95 27.52 3.30
C LEU A 90 -32.26 28.88 3.21
N ASP A 91 -32.51 29.78 4.17
CA ASP A 91 -32.04 31.16 4.07
C ASP A 91 -30.57 31.30 4.46
N THR A 92 -30.05 30.41 5.32
CA THR A 92 -28.65 30.44 5.78
C THR A 92 -28.02 29.05 5.86
N LEU A 93 -26.68 29.03 5.96
CA LEU A 93 -25.92 27.81 6.25
C LEU A 93 -26.36 27.17 7.57
N GLN A 94 -26.64 27.99 8.57
CA GLN A 94 -27.02 27.56 9.90
C GLN A 94 -28.37 26.84 9.87
N ASP A 95 -29.32 27.32 9.06
CA ASP A 95 -30.59 26.63 8.81
C ASP A 95 -30.35 25.27 8.14
N ALA A 96 -29.50 25.22 7.11
CA ALA A 96 -29.18 23.97 6.42
C ALA A 96 -28.52 22.94 7.35
N LEU A 97 -27.56 23.37 8.18
CA LEU A 97 -26.87 22.50 9.14
C LEU A 97 -27.79 22.04 10.27
N ALA A 98 -28.67 22.91 10.76
CA ALA A 98 -29.67 22.57 11.76
C ALA A 98 -30.67 21.54 11.20
N PHE A 99 -31.10 21.72 9.95
CA PHE A 99 -32.04 20.83 9.27
C PHE A 99 -31.53 19.38 9.14
N ILE A 100 -30.23 19.18 8.96
CA ILE A 100 -29.62 17.84 8.93
C ILE A 100 -28.99 17.40 10.26
N GLY A 101 -28.91 18.29 11.25
CA GLY A 101 -28.32 18.00 12.57
C GLY A 101 -26.79 17.91 12.56
N LYS A 102 -26.11 18.74 11.74
CA LYS A 102 -24.65 18.73 11.55
C LYS A 102 -23.92 19.97 12.11
N GLY A 103 -24.60 20.81 12.88
CA GLY A 103 -24.01 22.06 13.42
C GLY A 103 -22.72 21.86 14.21
N ARG A 104 -22.66 20.86 15.11
CA ARG A 104 -21.44 20.57 15.89
C ARG A 104 -20.26 20.13 15.04
N GLN A 105 -20.52 19.32 14.00
CA GLN A 105 -19.50 18.88 13.07
C GLN A 105 -18.95 20.03 12.22
N ALA A 106 -19.81 20.97 11.79
CA ALA A 106 -19.38 22.15 11.06
C ALA A 106 -18.48 23.05 11.94
N GLN A 107 -18.88 23.33 13.18
CA GLN A 107 -18.06 24.08 14.14
C GLN A 107 -16.69 23.44 14.37
N ARG A 108 -16.64 22.11 14.44
CA ARG A 108 -15.38 21.36 14.58
C ARG A 108 -14.50 21.50 13.35
N PHE A 109 -15.07 21.47 12.14
CA PHE A 109 -14.34 21.73 10.91
C PHE A 109 -13.83 23.17 10.83
N GLU A 110 -14.64 24.16 11.21
CA GLU A 110 -14.20 25.56 11.30
C GLU A 110 -13.02 25.73 12.26
N ALA A 111 -13.03 25.07 13.43
CA ALA A 111 -11.91 25.10 14.36
C ALA A 111 -10.62 24.54 13.72
N VAL A 112 -10.71 23.41 13.01
CA VAL A 112 -9.59 22.81 12.28
C VAL A 112 -9.10 23.74 11.17
N TRP A 113 -10.01 24.42 10.46
CA TRP A 113 -9.68 25.41 9.44
C TRP A 113 -8.90 26.60 10.04
N GLN A 114 -9.39 27.19 11.14
CA GLN A 114 -8.73 28.32 11.79
C GLN A 114 -7.34 27.94 12.34
N GLN A 115 -7.23 26.75 12.96
CA GLN A 115 -5.93 26.22 13.40
C GLN A 115 -4.96 26.08 12.22
N THR A 116 -5.43 25.54 11.09
CA THR A 116 -4.63 25.39 9.88
C THR A 116 -4.22 26.74 9.28
N ALA A 117 -5.14 27.69 9.23
CA ALA A 117 -4.86 29.04 8.74
C ALA A 117 -3.79 29.75 9.58
N ALA A 118 -3.76 29.49 10.90
CA ALA A 118 -2.76 30.07 11.80
C ALA A 118 -1.38 29.40 11.67
N MET A 119 -1.33 28.07 11.58
CA MET A 119 -0.06 27.32 11.65
C MET A 119 0.51 26.94 10.28
N GLN A 120 -0.34 26.59 9.32
CA GLN A 120 0.05 26.04 8.01
C GLN A 120 -0.89 26.52 6.88
N PRO A 121 -0.92 27.83 6.55
CA PRO A 121 -1.83 28.40 5.54
C PRO A 121 -1.87 27.66 4.18
N PRO A 122 -0.75 27.16 3.61
CA PRO A 122 -0.77 26.42 2.34
C PRO A 122 -1.68 25.19 2.34
N LEU A 123 -1.92 24.59 3.52
CA LEU A 123 -2.74 23.39 3.65
C LEU A 123 -4.24 23.65 3.53
N LEU A 124 -4.71 24.91 3.59
CA LEU A 124 -6.13 25.25 3.43
C LEU A 124 -6.71 24.75 2.11
N ALA A 125 -5.90 24.72 1.04
CA ALA A 125 -6.28 24.13 -0.25
C ALA A 125 -6.64 22.64 -0.13
N TRP A 126 -5.94 21.90 0.74
CA TRP A 126 -6.24 20.49 1.00
C TRP A 126 -7.58 20.33 1.74
N LEU A 127 -7.83 21.13 2.77
CA LEU A 127 -9.09 21.08 3.54
C LEU A 127 -10.30 21.37 2.64
N ALA A 128 -10.19 22.37 1.75
CA ALA A 128 -11.24 22.70 0.80
C ALA A 128 -11.55 21.54 -0.16
N ARG A 129 -10.51 20.81 -0.59
CA ARG A 129 -10.61 19.64 -1.47
C ARG A 129 -11.11 18.39 -0.74
N ARG A 130 -10.80 18.23 0.55
CA ARG A 130 -11.06 17.03 1.38
C ARG A 130 -11.77 17.36 2.70
N PRO A 131 -12.92 18.07 2.70
CA PRO A 131 -13.52 18.58 3.93
C PRO A 131 -14.06 17.47 4.85
N ILE A 132 -14.64 16.40 4.29
CA ILE A 132 -15.13 15.26 5.07
C ILE A 132 -13.97 14.51 5.73
N GLN A 133 -12.92 14.23 4.97
CA GLN A 133 -11.72 13.58 5.51
C GLN A 133 -11.02 14.45 6.57
N THR A 134 -11.03 15.78 6.41
CA THR A 134 -10.54 16.72 7.42
C THR A 134 -11.29 16.54 8.74
N LEU A 135 -12.62 16.45 8.68
CA LEU A 135 -13.45 16.23 9.86
C LEU A 135 -13.16 14.88 10.55
N ASP A 136 -12.96 13.81 9.77
CA ASP A 136 -12.59 12.49 10.29
C ASP A 136 -11.22 12.48 10.99
N LEU A 137 -10.34 13.41 10.61
CA LEU A 137 -9.00 13.59 11.16
C LEU A 137 -8.94 14.67 12.24
N ALA A 138 -10.05 15.32 12.59
CA ALA A 138 -10.02 16.48 13.48
C ALA A 138 -9.38 16.20 14.86
N ASP A 139 -9.56 15.00 15.44
CA ASP A 139 -8.95 14.63 16.75
C ASP A 139 -7.42 14.47 16.71
N ARG A 140 -6.86 14.34 15.51
CA ARG A 140 -5.43 14.12 15.31
C ARG A 140 -4.78 15.17 14.44
N TRP A 141 -5.54 16.22 14.10
CA TRP A 141 -5.14 17.21 13.12
C TRP A 141 -3.91 17.99 13.56
N GLU A 142 -3.89 18.43 14.83
CA GLU A 142 -2.74 19.11 15.43
C GLU A 142 -1.44 18.30 15.23
N ARG A 143 -1.45 17.00 15.56
CA ARG A 143 -0.30 16.11 15.35
C ARG A 143 0.11 15.97 13.88
N LEU A 144 -0.84 16.04 12.94
CA LEU A 144 -0.50 16.05 11.50
C LEU A 144 0.20 17.36 11.12
N LEU A 145 -0.28 18.50 11.62
CA LEU A 145 0.36 19.79 11.41
C LEU A 145 1.76 19.84 12.04
N ASP A 146 1.94 19.25 13.22
CA ASP A 146 3.24 19.19 13.89
C ASP A 146 4.26 18.35 13.11
N VAL A 147 3.84 17.24 12.49
CA VAL A 147 4.70 16.46 11.59
C VAL A 147 5.11 17.28 10.37
N VAL A 148 4.17 18.03 9.79
CA VAL A 148 4.46 18.93 8.66
C VAL A 148 5.48 20.00 9.07
N ALA A 149 5.25 20.66 10.21
CA ALA A 149 6.14 21.68 10.75
C ALA A 149 7.54 21.12 11.06
N TRP A 150 7.60 19.93 11.65
CA TRP A 150 8.87 19.27 11.95
C TRP A 150 9.68 18.99 10.68
N LEU A 151 9.03 18.55 9.60
CA LEU A 151 9.72 18.24 8.34
C LEU A 151 10.10 19.50 7.55
N GLN A 152 9.35 20.60 7.70
CA GLN A 152 9.77 21.93 7.21
C GLN A 152 11.05 22.40 7.90
N ALA A 153 11.20 22.12 9.20
CA ALA A 153 12.41 22.45 9.96
C ALA A 153 13.58 21.49 9.66
N HIS A 154 13.30 20.25 9.24
CA HIS A 154 14.29 19.20 8.97
C HIS A 154 14.11 18.62 7.56
N PRO A 155 14.35 19.39 6.49
CA PRO A 155 14.17 18.90 5.13
C PRO A 155 15.12 17.73 4.86
N ARG A 156 14.57 16.64 4.30
CA ARG A 156 15.31 15.39 4.00
C ARG A 156 16.15 14.89 5.19
N PRO A 157 15.50 14.50 6.29
CA PRO A 157 16.16 14.39 7.59
C PRO A 157 17.16 13.23 7.68
N GLY A 158 17.11 12.22 6.79
CA GLY A 158 18.05 11.10 6.81
C GLY A 158 17.93 10.23 8.07
N VAL A 159 16.75 10.20 8.69
CA VAL A 159 16.45 9.44 9.91
C VAL A 159 15.28 8.48 9.70
N TYR A 160 15.11 7.50 10.58
CA TYR A 160 13.92 6.66 10.61
C TYR A 160 12.71 7.43 11.17
N LEU A 161 11.49 7.04 10.79
CA LEU A 161 10.25 7.65 11.30
C LEU A 161 10.17 7.69 12.84
N ARG A 162 10.80 6.73 13.53
CA ARG A 162 10.83 6.68 15.00
C ARG A 162 11.60 7.82 15.65
N GLN A 163 12.48 8.47 14.89
CA GLN A 163 13.32 9.58 15.33
C GLN A 163 12.66 10.93 15.07
N VAL A 164 11.44 10.97 14.52
CA VAL A 164 10.63 12.19 14.47
C VAL A 164 10.22 12.53 15.90
N ASP A 165 10.85 13.57 16.45
CA ASP A 165 10.67 14.00 17.83
C ASP A 165 9.53 15.02 17.94
N VAL A 166 8.32 14.54 17.68
CA VAL A 166 7.09 15.32 17.77
C VAL A 166 6.21 14.75 18.91
N PRO A 167 5.81 15.56 19.90
CA PRO A 167 4.98 15.09 21.01
C PRO A 167 3.70 14.38 20.54
N GLY A 168 3.44 13.19 21.09
CA GLY A 168 2.24 12.41 20.75
C GLY A 168 2.26 11.77 19.36
N VAL A 169 3.37 11.86 18.61
CA VAL A 169 3.57 11.22 17.31
C VAL A 169 4.58 10.09 17.45
N ASP A 170 4.12 8.86 17.24
CA ASP A 170 4.99 7.70 17.09
C ASP A 170 5.05 7.26 15.62
N SER A 171 5.90 6.27 15.33
CA SER A 171 6.02 5.75 13.96
C SER A 171 4.73 5.17 13.42
N LYS A 172 3.89 4.54 14.27
CA LYS A 172 2.61 3.95 13.85
C LYS A 172 1.63 5.04 13.42
N PHE A 173 1.67 6.21 14.08
CA PHE A 173 0.90 7.38 13.68
C PHE A 173 1.27 7.82 12.28
N ILE A 174 2.57 8.03 12.00
CA ILE A 174 3.03 8.44 10.67
C ILE A 174 2.69 7.37 9.64
N GLU A 175 2.93 6.09 9.95
CA GLU A 175 2.61 4.95 9.08
C GLU A 175 1.13 4.88 8.71
N ALA A 176 0.23 5.03 9.68
CA ALA A 176 -1.22 5.02 9.46
C ALA A 176 -1.71 6.22 8.62
N HIS A 177 -0.95 7.32 8.60
CA HIS A 177 -1.34 8.57 7.96
C HIS A 177 -0.46 8.97 6.76
N ARG A 178 0.42 8.09 6.26
CA ARG A 178 1.33 8.36 5.13
C ARG A 178 0.65 8.96 3.90
N GLY A 179 -0.53 8.46 3.53
CA GLY A 179 -1.26 8.98 2.37
C GLY A 179 -1.66 10.44 2.53
N VAL A 180 -2.24 10.79 3.69
CA VAL A 180 -2.62 12.17 4.01
C VAL A 180 -1.39 13.04 4.17
N LEU A 181 -0.41 12.59 4.96
CA LEU A 181 0.84 13.32 5.16
C LEU A 181 1.57 13.58 3.85
N ALA A 182 1.56 12.65 2.89
CA ALA A 182 2.14 12.89 1.58
C ALA A 182 1.48 14.06 0.85
N GLU A 183 0.15 14.11 0.82
CA GLU A 183 -0.58 15.22 0.19
C GLU A 183 -0.35 16.55 0.92
N LEU A 184 -0.26 16.54 2.26
CA LEU A 184 0.02 17.76 3.03
C LEU A 184 1.45 18.24 2.82
N LEU A 185 2.43 17.34 2.86
CA LEU A 185 3.84 17.67 2.68
C LEU A 185 4.14 18.15 1.26
N ASP A 186 3.47 17.60 0.24
CA ASP A 186 3.57 18.08 -1.14
C ASP A 186 3.09 19.54 -1.30
N LEU A 187 2.18 20.02 -0.45
CA LEU A 187 1.73 21.41 -0.43
C LEU A 187 2.62 22.32 0.46
N ALA A 188 3.21 21.74 1.51
CA ALA A 188 3.90 22.49 2.55
C ALA A 188 5.42 22.60 2.36
N LEU A 189 6.02 21.69 1.59
CA LEU A 189 7.46 21.65 1.35
C LEU A 189 7.82 22.24 -0.02
N PRO A 190 8.99 22.89 -0.16
CA PRO A 190 9.53 23.27 -1.45
C PRO A 190 9.75 22.04 -2.38
N PRO A 191 9.52 22.15 -3.70
CA PRO A 191 9.71 21.03 -4.62
C PRO A 191 11.13 20.43 -4.61
N GLU A 192 12.15 21.21 -4.27
CA GLU A 192 13.56 20.81 -4.27
C GLU A 192 13.88 19.77 -3.20
N VAL A 193 13.09 19.72 -2.12
CA VAL A 193 13.30 18.77 -1.01
C VAL A 193 12.44 17.51 -1.14
N VAL A 194 11.57 17.44 -2.15
CA VAL A 194 10.67 16.32 -2.42
C VAL A 194 11.19 15.51 -3.61
N GLU A 195 11.38 14.20 -3.44
CA GLU A 195 11.74 13.33 -4.56
C GLU A 195 10.50 13.01 -5.40
N THR A 196 10.33 13.71 -6.52
CA THR A 196 9.11 13.64 -7.35
C THR A 196 8.89 12.28 -8.00
N HIS A 197 9.95 11.52 -8.27
CA HIS A 197 9.86 10.17 -8.86
C HIS A 197 9.44 9.10 -7.85
N ALA A 198 9.56 9.39 -6.54
CA ALA A 198 9.10 8.49 -5.49
C ALA A 198 7.59 8.68 -5.29
N THR A 199 6.79 7.85 -5.97
CA THR A 199 5.33 7.94 -5.96
C THR A 199 4.68 6.84 -5.11
N GLY A 200 3.54 7.17 -4.50
CA GLY A 200 2.73 6.23 -3.72
C GLY A 200 3.19 6.05 -2.26
N VAL A 201 2.33 5.45 -1.44
CA VAL A 201 2.52 5.32 0.02
C VAL A 201 3.73 4.46 0.39
N ALA A 202 4.06 3.47 -0.44
CA ALA A 202 5.23 2.61 -0.24
C ALA A 202 6.55 3.39 -0.35
N GLN A 203 6.58 4.48 -1.12
CA GLN A 203 7.77 5.30 -1.35
C GLN A 203 7.80 6.58 -0.48
N PHE A 204 6.92 6.67 0.54
CA PHE A 204 6.80 7.85 1.42
C PHE A 204 8.14 8.26 2.04
N THR A 205 8.87 7.30 2.58
CA THR A 205 10.19 7.47 3.20
C THR A 205 11.18 8.09 2.24
N ARG A 206 11.38 7.46 1.07
CA ARG A 206 12.23 7.97 -0.01
C ARG A 206 11.80 9.36 -0.47
N ARG A 207 10.50 9.57 -0.65
CA ARG A 207 9.92 10.83 -1.14
C ARG A 207 10.29 12.01 -0.26
N PHE A 208 10.23 11.81 1.06
CA PHE A 208 10.46 12.86 2.06
C PHE A 208 11.82 12.76 2.78
N GLY A 209 12.71 11.90 2.29
CA GLY A 209 14.09 11.78 2.78
C GLY A 209 14.25 11.09 4.15
N PHE A 210 13.30 10.25 4.55
CA PHE A 210 13.46 9.33 5.68
C PHE A 210 14.21 8.07 5.25
N LEU A 211 14.81 7.38 6.23
CA LEU A 211 15.42 6.07 6.03
C LEU A 211 14.37 4.96 6.02
N ASP A 212 14.51 4.03 5.07
CA ASP A 212 13.83 2.75 5.09
C ASP A 212 14.64 1.70 5.86
N LYS A 213 13.94 0.66 6.31
CA LYS A 213 14.60 -0.50 6.90
C LYS A 213 15.59 -1.09 5.87
N PRO A 214 16.86 -1.28 6.21
CA PRO A 214 17.82 -1.82 5.27
C PRO A 214 17.45 -3.25 4.91
N VAL A 215 17.67 -3.60 3.64
CA VAL A 215 17.64 -4.99 3.18
C VAL A 215 18.70 -5.77 3.95
N ARG A 216 18.34 -6.95 4.45
CA ARG A 216 19.23 -7.81 5.22
C ARG A 216 19.57 -9.07 4.44
N ILE A 217 20.84 -9.45 4.48
CA ILE A 217 21.38 -10.66 3.86
C ILE A 217 21.84 -11.59 4.99
N ARG A 218 21.26 -12.78 5.02
CA ARG A 218 21.59 -13.85 5.98
C ARG A 218 22.49 -14.86 5.31
N PHE A 219 23.60 -15.19 5.95
CA PHE A 219 24.58 -16.15 5.44
C PHE A 219 25.18 -16.94 6.59
N ARG A 220 25.77 -18.09 6.28
CA ARG A 220 26.42 -18.95 7.26
C ARG A 220 27.79 -19.36 6.75
N LEU A 221 28.79 -19.30 7.63
CA LEU A 221 30.11 -19.88 7.32
C LEU A 221 29.97 -21.38 7.15
N LEU A 222 30.64 -21.98 6.17
CA LEU A 222 30.66 -23.44 5.99
C LEU A 222 32.04 -24.04 6.29
N ASP A 223 33.06 -23.21 6.43
CA ASP A 223 34.43 -23.62 6.72
C ASP A 223 34.88 -23.05 8.07
N PRO A 224 35.27 -23.91 9.04
CA PRO A 224 35.80 -23.47 10.33
C PRO A 224 37.15 -22.74 10.24
N ALA A 225 37.86 -22.83 9.10
CA ALA A 225 39.12 -22.10 8.88
C ALA A 225 38.91 -20.63 8.50
N LEU A 226 37.68 -20.22 8.14
CA LEU A 226 37.38 -18.84 7.78
C LEU A 226 37.41 -17.91 9.00
N PRO A 227 37.82 -16.64 8.83
CA PRO A 227 37.69 -15.64 9.89
C PRO A 227 36.24 -15.53 10.35
N SER A 228 36.03 -15.71 11.65
CA SER A 228 34.72 -15.62 12.31
C SER A 228 34.68 -14.46 13.30
N LEU A 229 33.49 -14.15 13.80
CA LEU A 229 33.30 -13.14 14.84
C LEU A 229 33.90 -13.64 16.18
N PRO A 230 34.62 -12.80 16.93
CA PRO A 230 35.14 -13.18 18.24
C PRO A 230 34.03 -13.70 19.17
N GLY A 231 34.24 -14.87 19.78
CA GLY A 231 33.28 -15.51 20.68
C GLY A 231 32.25 -16.43 19.99
N CYS A 232 32.21 -16.48 18.66
CA CYS A 232 31.41 -17.47 17.93
C CYS A 232 32.18 -18.77 17.76
N GLU A 233 31.88 -19.77 18.60
CA GLU A 233 32.38 -21.14 18.41
C GLU A 233 31.60 -21.83 17.27
N GLY A 234 32.31 -22.41 16.30
CA GLY A 234 31.71 -23.16 15.17
C GLY A 234 31.44 -22.31 13.92
N LEU A 235 30.35 -22.67 13.22
CA LEU A 235 29.95 -22.11 11.92
C LEU A 235 28.74 -21.17 12.09
N PRO A 236 28.97 -19.87 12.39
CA PRO A 236 27.91 -18.96 12.76
C PRO A 236 26.96 -18.64 11.60
N ASP A 237 25.68 -18.51 11.95
CA ASP A 237 24.62 -17.95 11.13
C ASP A 237 24.51 -16.44 11.41
N ILE A 238 24.79 -15.63 10.40
CA ILE A 238 25.01 -14.20 10.49
C ILE A 238 24.02 -13.49 9.57
N THR A 239 23.37 -12.45 10.07
CA THR A 239 22.57 -11.53 9.26
C THR A 239 23.17 -10.13 9.30
N LEU A 240 23.49 -9.57 8.14
CA LEU A 240 23.98 -8.19 7.99
C LEU A 240 23.01 -7.38 7.14
N ASP A 241 23.03 -6.06 7.27
CA ASP A 241 22.47 -5.22 6.22
C ASP A 241 23.26 -5.38 4.91
N SER A 242 22.61 -5.10 3.79
CA SER A 242 23.19 -5.28 2.46
C SER A 242 24.46 -4.46 2.21
N ALA A 243 24.61 -3.28 2.84
CA ALA A 243 25.81 -2.47 2.67
C ALA A 243 27.00 -3.08 3.44
N SER A 244 26.78 -3.53 4.67
CA SER A 244 27.77 -4.25 5.46
C SER A 244 28.19 -5.58 4.79
N PHE A 245 27.24 -6.35 4.26
CA PHE A 245 27.54 -7.57 3.49
C PHE A 245 28.38 -7.28 2.23
N ALA A 246 28.04 -6.21 1.50
CA ALA A 246 28.78 -5.82 0.30
C ALA A 246 30.23 -5.38 0.59
N ALA A 247 30.49 -4.88 1.80
CA ALA A 247 31.82 -4.46 2.25
C ALA A 247 32.67 -5.61 2.83
N LEU A 248 32.13 -6.83 2.95
CA LEU A 248 32.86 -7.95 3.51
C LEU A 248 34.12 -8.29 2.71
N VAL A 249 35.20 -8.57 3.45
CA VAL A 249 36.43 -9.15 2.91
C VAL A 249 36.57 -10.55 3.52
N LEU A 250 36.03 -11.54 2.83
CA LEU A 250 36.14 -12.94 3.20
C LEU A 250 37.02 -13.69 2.18
N PRO A 251 37.96 -14.55 2.64
CA PRO A 251 38.77 -15.40 1.77
C PRO A 251 37.96 -16.63 1.32
N VAL A 252 36.80 -16.40 0.72
CA VAL A 252 35.90 -17.46 0.23
C VAL A 252 36.06 -17.63 -1.27
N GLN A 253 35.97 -18.86 -1.73
CA GLN A 253 36.00 -19.22 -3.14
C GLN A 253 34.62 -19.66 -3.64
N ARG A 254 33.76 -20.19 -2.76
CA ARG A 254 32.46 -20.78 -3.13
C ARG A 254 31.32 -20.17 -2.32
N VAL A 255 30.21 -19.89 -3.00
CA VAL A 255 28.99 -19.35 -2.39
C VAL A 255 27.82 -20.19 -2.83
N PHE A 256 27.15 -20.83 -1.87
CA PHE A 256 25.92 -21.58 -2.11
C PHE A 256 24.72 -20.71 -1.76
N ILE A 257 23.77 -20.53 -2.67
CA ILE A 257 22.55 -19.75 -2.46
C ILE A 257 21.37 -20.73 -2.44
N THR A 258 20.58 -20.73 -1.37
CA THR A 258 19.39 -21.60 -1.24
C THR A 258 18.21 -20.83 -0.67
N GLU A 259 17.00 -21.11 -1.16
CA GLU A 259 15.76 -20.43 -0.76
C GLU A 259 14.99 -21.09 0.40
N ASN A 260 15.37 -22.33 0.78
CA ASN A 260 14.72 -23.05 1.88
C ASN A 260 15.55 -22.89 3.14
N GLU A 261 14.90 -22.39 4.21
CA GLU A 261 15.58 -22.10 5.47
C GLU A 261 16.15 -23.37 6.12
N THR A 262 15.43 -24.48 6.07
CA THR A 262 15.91 -25.76 6.61
C THR A 262 17.15 -26.25 5.85
N ASN A 263 17.19 -26.12 4.52
CA ASN A 263 18.36 -26.47 3.73
C ASN A 263 19.55 -25.55 4.03
N PHE A 264 19.31 -24.24 4.19
CA PHE A 264 20.32 -23.30 4.65
C PHE A 264 20.91 -23.73 6.01
N LEU A 265 20.06 -24.11 6.97
CA LEU A 265 20.45 -24.56 8.31
C LEU A 265 21.07 -25.98 8.33
N ALA A 266 20.73 -26.84 7.38
CA ALA A 266 21.28 -28.19 7.29
C ALA A 266 22.49 -28.28 6.34
N PHE A 267 22.83 -27.21 5.62
CA PHE A 267 23.84 -27.27 4.56
C PHE A 267 25.19 -27.80 5.08
N PRO A 268 25.79 -28.84 4.47
CA PRO A 268 27.01 -29.43 5.00
C PRO A 268 28.20 -28.45 5.05
N PRO A 269 29.15 -28.63 6.00
CA PRO A 269 30.42 -27.92 5.96
C PRO A 269 31.16 -28.12 4.64
N ALA A 270 31.81 -27.07 4.15
CA ALA A 270 32.55 -27.05 2.89
C ALA A 270 33.68 -26.02 2.97
N ALA A 271 34.88 -26.40 2.53
CA ALA A 271 36.07 -25.55 2.56
C ALA A 271 35.91 -24.27 1.73
N ASP A 272 36.48 -23.16 2.19
CA ASP A 272 36.46 -21.84 1.54
C ASP A 272 35.06 -21.39 1.10
N ALA A 273 34.02 -21.77 1.84
CA ALA A 273 32.63 -21.59 1.41
C ALA A 273 31.72 -20.94 2.45
N ILE A 274 30.67 -20.30 1.94
CA ILE A 274 29.52 -19.84 2.72
C ILE A 274 28.21 -20.32 2.07
N ALA A 275 27.17 -20.44 2.88
CA ALA A 275 25.79 -20.52 2.41
C ALA A 275 25.13 -19.14 2.57
N VAL A 276 24.32 -18.73 1.61
CA VAL A 276 23.51 -17.51 1.62
C VAL A 276 22.05 -17.92 1.54
N PHE A 277 21.24 -17.44 2.46
CA PHE A 277 19.80 -17.71 2.45
C PHE A 277 19.10 -16.74 1.51
N GLY A 278 18.64 -17.23 0.35
CA GLY A 278 17.90 -16.47 -0.67
C GLY A 278 16.49 -16.14 -0.21
N ALA A 279 16.33 -15.22 0.73
CA ALA A 279 15.07 -14.89 1.39
C ALA A 279 14.18 -13.88 0.62
N GLY A 280 14.24 -13.86 -0.71
CA GLY A 280 13.39 -12.97 -1.53
C GLY A 280 13.70 -11.47 -1.42
N TYR A 281 14.87 -11.06 -0.91
CA TYR A 281 15.28 -9.65 -0.81
C TYR A 281 15.70 -8.99 -2.15
N GLY A 282 15.50 -9.69 -3.26
CA GLY A 282 15.90 -9.26 -4.60
C GLY A 282 17.41 -9.39 -4.83
N TRP A 283 17.78 -9.74 -6.07
CA TRP A 283 19.19 -9.90 -6.45
C TRP A 283 19.98 -8.59 -6.42
N GLU A 284 19.32 -7.44 -6.50
CA GLU A 284 19.95 -6.12 -6.46
C GLU A 284 20.80 -5.91 -5.20
N ALA A 285 20.29 -6.31 -4.02
CA ALA A 285 21.02 -6.17 -2.77
C ALA A 285 22.29 -7.04 -2.75
N LEU A 286 22.20 -8.25 -3.30
CA LEU A 286 23.32 -9.17 -3.42
C LEU A 286 24.34 -8.68 -4.47
N ALA A 287 23.88 -8.12 -5.59
CA ALA A 287 24.71 -7.60 -6.67
C ALA A 287 25.63 -6.44 -6.25
N ARG A 288 25.27 -5.72 -5.17
CA ARG A 288 26.16 -4.69 -4.59
C ARG A 288 27.44 -5.29 -3.99
N ALA A 289 27.42 -6.56 -3.60
CA ALA A 289 28.58 -7.29 -3.10
C ALA A 289 29.47 -7.73 -4.26
N SER A 290 30.25 -6.79 -4.82
CA SER A 290 31.12 -7.02 -5.97
C SER A 290 32.10 -8.18 -5.80
N TRP A 291 32.46 -8.50 -4.55
CA TRP A 291 33.31 -9.63 -4.22
C TRP A 291 32.73 -10.98 -4.61
N LEU A 292 31.40 -11.11 -4.77
CA LEU A 292 30.78 -12.34 -5.24
C LEU A 292 31.18 -12.70 -6.68
N HIS A 293 31.49 -11.72 -7.53
CA HIS A 293 31.91 -12.00 -8.92
C HIS A 293 33.23 -12.78 -9.03
N ARG A 294 34.05 -12.81 -7.97
CA ARG A 294 35.29 -13.62 -7.92
C ARG A 294 35.07 -15.04 -7.39
N CYS A 295 33.86 -15.32 -6.89
CA CYS A 295 33.52 -16.60 -6.28
C CYS A 295 32.79 -17.49 -7.29
N GLN A 296 32.85 -18.80 -7.08
CA GLN A 296 32.00 -19.76 -7.75
C GLN A 296 30.63 -19.76 -7.06
N LEU A 297 29.63 -19.21 -7.75
CA LEU A 297 28.26 -19.12 -7.23
C LEU A 297 27.48 -20.37 -7.64
N HIS A 298 26.88 -21.01 -6.65
CA HIS A 298 26.04 -22.20 -6.81
C HIS A 298 24.63 -21.89 -6.30
N TYR A 299 23.65 -21.89 -7.19
CA TYR A 299 22.25 -21.69 -6.84
C TYR A 299 21.54 -23.03 -6.70
N TRP A 300 20.86 -23.22 -5.57
CA TRP A 300 20.05 -24.40 -5.27
C TRP A 300 18.61 -23.98 -5.00
N GLY A 301 17.78 -24.10 -6.03
CA GLY A 301 16.33 -23.96 -5.95
C GLY A 301 15.62 -25.28 -6.16
N ASP A 302 14.30 -25.22 -6.15
CA ASP A 302 13.44 -26.35 -6.53
C ASP A 302 13.62 -26.68 -8.01
N ILE A 303 13.44 -27.95 -8.39
CA ILE A 303 13.37 -28.36 -9.80
C ILE A 303 11.92 -28.22 -10.25
N ASP A 304 11.52 -26.99 -10.52
CA ASP A 304 10.24 -26.57 -11.09
C ASP A 304 10.45 -25.36 -12.02
N THR A 305 9.37 -24.85 -12.61
CA THR A 305 9.50 -23.77 -13.58
C THR A 305 9.90 -22.43 -12.95
N HIS A 306 9.47 -22.16 -11.71
CA HIS A 306 9.90 -20.97 -10.97
C HIS A 306 11.36 -21.02 -10.52
N GLY A 307 11.86 -22.17 -10.06
CA GLY A 307 13.25 -22.35 -9.63
C GLY A 307 14.24 -22.02 -10.75
N PHE A 308 13.95 -22.42 -11.99
CA PHE A 308 14.73 -22.02 -13.16
C PHE A 308 14.56 -20.54 -13.54
N ALA A 309 13.35 -19.98 -13.39
CA ALA A 309 13.15 -18.54 -13.61
C ALA A 309 13.96 -17.69 -12.63
N ILE A 310 14.06 -18.12 -11.38
CA ILE A 310 14.87 -17.47 -10.35
C ILE A 310 16.37 -17.57 -10.68
N LEU A 311 16.84 -18.73 -11.16
CA LEU A 311 18.21 -18.90 -11.66
C LEU A 311 18.52 -17.98 -12.86
N ASP A 312 17.59 -17.86 -13.82
CA ASP A 312 17.73 -16.94 -14.96
C ASP A 312 17.87 -15.49 -14.48
N GLN A 313 17.04 -15.06 -13.52
CA GLN A 313 17.15 -13.74 -12.91
C GLN A 313 18.49 -13.53 -12.19
N LEU A 314 18.95 -14.51 -11.41
CA LEU A 314 20.25 -14.45 -10.74
C LEU A 314 21.38 -14.25 -11.75
N ARG A 315 21.34 -14.97 -12.89
CA ARG A 315 22.32 -14.83 -13.97
C ARG A 315 22.28 -13.50 -14.70
N GLY A 316 21.20 -12.74 -14.59
CA GLY A 316 21.16 -11.33 -15.00
C GLY A 316 22.19 -10.47 -14.25
N TYR A 317 22.51 -10.83 -13.00
CA TYR A 317 23.50 -10.15 -12.16
C TYR A 317 24.83 -10.89 -12.10
N PHE A 318 24.79 -12.23 -12.04
CA PHE A 318 25.98 -13.09 -11.93
C PHE A 318 25.99 -14.13 -13.06
N PRO A 319 26.47 -13.77 -14.26
CA PRO A 319 26.43 -14.67 -15.43
C PRO A 319 27.15 -16.02 -15.21
N GLY A 320 28.13 -16.07 -14.31
CA GLY A 320 28.87 -17.29 -13.96
C GLY A 320 28.19 -18.20 -12.92
N ALA A 321 26.99 -17.86 -12.42
CA ALA A 321 26.29 -18.69 -11.45
C ALA A 321 25.89 -20.05 -12.05
N ALA A 322 26.18 -21.14 -11.35
CA ALA A 322 25.85 -22.50 -11.75
C ALA A 322 24.68 -23.04 -10.93
N SER A 323 23.81 -23.85 -11.54
CA SER A 323 22.83 -24.62 -10.78
C SER A 323 23.51 -25.71 -9.93
N PHE A 324 22.93 -26.00 -8.78
CA PHE A 324 23.36 -27.04 -7.85
C PHE A 324 22.21 -28.00 -7.60
N LEU A 325 22.37 -29.27 -7.98
CA LEU A 325 21.36 -30.33 -7.85
C LEU A 325 20.03 -30.06 -8.60
N MET A 326 20.05 -29.17 -9.61
CA MET A 326 18.89 -28.90 -10.47
C MET A 326 19.01 -29.56 -11.85
N ASP A 327 19.81 -30.62 -11.94
CA ASP A 327 20.04 -31.35 -13.19
C ASP A 327 19.04 -32.50 -13.40
N ARG A 328 19.00 -33.00 -14.64
CA ARG A 328 18.10 -34.08 -15.05
C ARG A 328 18.32 -35.38 -14.28
N GLU A 329 19.56 -35.71 -13.94
CA GLU A 329 19.88 -36.92 -13.19
C GLU A 329 19.26 -36.84 -11.79
N THR A 330 19.43 -35.69 -11.12
CA THR A 330 18.83 -35.42 -9.81
C THR A 330 17.31 -35.47 -9.88
N LEU A 331 16.69 -34.85 -10.89
CA LEU A 331 15.23 -34.90 -11.09
C LEU A 331 14.71 -36.34 -11.21
N LEU A 332 15.32 -37.14 -12.09
CA LEU A 332 14.85 -38.49 -12.37
C LEU A 332 15.15 -39.49 -11.25
N ALA A 333 16.21 -39.28 -10.48
CA ALA A 333 16.55 -40.12 -9.32
C ALA A 333 15.51 -39.99 -8.18
N HIS A 334 14.75 -38.89 -8.14
CA HIS A 334 13.79 -38.58 -7.06
C HIS A 334 12.33 -38.63 -7.53
N ARG A 335 12.01 -39.47 -8.52
CA ARG A 335 10.65 -39.65 -9.06
C ARG A 335 9.57 -39.86 -8.01
N LEU A 336 9.88 -40.63 -6.96
CA LEU A 336 8.93 -40.92 -5.86
C LEU A 336 8.59 -39.69 -5.00
N HIS A 337 9.32 -38.60 -5.16
CA HIS A 337 9.16 -37.38 -4.39
C HIS A 337 8.56 -36.22 -5.21
N TRP A 338 8.26 -36.43 -6.48
CA TRP A 338 7.64 -35.42 -7.32
C TRP A 338 6.27 -34.99 -6.76
N GLY A 339 6.00 -33.69 -6.84
CA GLY A 339 4.75 -33.06 -6.51
C GLY A 339 4.21 -32.24 -7.70
N GLU A 340 3.33 -31.31 -7.39
CA GLU A 340 2.70 -30.42 -8.39
C GLU A 340 2.97 -28.95 -8.07
N GLU A 341 3.37 -28.19 -9.08
CA GLU A 341 3.50 -26.73 -9.07
C GLU A 341 2.13 -26.07 -9.31
N PRO A 342 1.61 -25.24 -8.39
CA PRO A 342 0.26 -24.68 -8.53
C PRO A 342 0.07 -23.79 -9.77
N ASP A 343 1.08 -22.97 -10.09
CA ASP A 343 1.04 -21.98 -11.18
C ASP A 343 2.37 -21.96 -11.94
N PRO A 344 2.57 -22.85 -12.93
CA PRO A 344 3.85 -22.94 -13.63
C PRO A 344 4.16 -21.72 -14.51
N ALA A 345 5.41 -21.24 -14.43
CA ALA A 345 5.97 -20.27 -15.35
C ALA A 345 6.18 -20.91 -16.74
N ARG A 346 5.61 -20.29 -17.79
CA ARG A 346 5.72 -20.75 -19.18
C ARG A 346 6.31 -19.71 -20.14
N HIS A 347 7.24 -18.88 -19.68
CA HIS A 347 7.95 -17.92 -20.54
C HIS A 347 9.36 -18.42 -20.89
N ASP A 348 9.99 -17.82 -21.90
CA ASP A 348 11.33 -18.25 -22.32
C ASP A 348 12.40 -17.72 -21.36
N LEU A 349 13.36 -18.58 -20.98
CA LEU A 349 14.45 -18.27 -20.07
C LEU A 349 15.79 -18.26 -20.84
N SER A 350 16.22 -17.05 -21.21
CA SER A 350 17.34 -16.84 -22.15
C SER A 350 18.75 -17.11 -21.59
N ARG A 351 18.90 -17.22 -20.27
CA ARG A 351 20.22 -17.34 -19.60
C ARG A 351 20.47 -18.73 -19.03
N LEU A 352 19.63 -19.71 -19.32
CA LEU A 352 19.86 -21.11 -18.95
C LEU A 352 20.95 -21.75 -19.83
N THR A 353 21.69 -22.72 -19.30
CA THR A 353 22.54 -23.57 -20.15
C THR A 353 21.69 -24.51 -21.00
N THR A 354 22.28 -25.15 -22.00
CA THR A 354 21.58 -26.14 -22.83
C THR A 354 20.98 -27.28 -21.99
N GLU A 355 21.73 -27.77 -21.00
CA GLU A 355 21.29 -28.87 -20.13
C GLU A 355 20.15 -28.43 -19.19
N GLU A 356 20.24 -27.22 -18.64
CA GLU A 356 19.20 -26.66 -17.77
C GLU A 356 17.93 -26.32 -18.55
N ALA A 357 18.07 -25.76 -19.75
CA ALA A 357 16.95 -25.49 -20.65
C ALA A 357 16.23 -26.77 -21.05
N ALA A 358 16.95 -27.88 -21.24
CA ALA A 358 16.33 -29.18 -21.51
C ALA A 358 15.49 -29.68 -20.32
N VAL A 359 15.96 -29.50 -19.08
CA VAL A 359 15.16 -29.82 -17.87
C VAL A 359 13.97 -28.88 -17.76
N TYR A 360 14.18 -27.57 -17.95
CA TYR A 360 13.12 -26.58 -17.93
C TYR A 360 12.02 -26.89 -18.96
N ASP A 361 12.38 -27.29 -20.17
CA ASP A 361 11.43 -27.70 -21.21
C ASP A 361 10.68 -28.99 -20.84
N ASP A 362 11.37 -29.97 -20.22
CA ASP A 362 10.71 -31.19 -19.71
C ASP A 362 9.62 -30.83 -18.68
N LEU A 363 9.84 -29.80 -17.84
CA LEU A 363 8.89 -29.28 -16.85
C LEU A 363 7.78 -28.42 -17.49
N ARG A 364 8.14 -27.38 -18.25
CA ARG A 364 7.24 -26.39 -18.86
C ARG A 364 6.27 -27.03 -19.86
N PHE A 365 6.67 -28.10 -20.53
CA PHE A 365 5.84 -28.84 -21.48
C PHE A 365 5.25 -30.13 -20.91
N ASP A 366 5.29 -30.30 -19.58
CA ASP A 366 4.61 -31.39 -18.88
C ASP A 366 5.03 -32.79 -19.41
N ARG A 367 6.30 -32.97 -19.82
CA ARG A 367 6.77 -34.17 -20.55
C ARG A 367 6.85 -35.43 -19.69
N HIS A 368 6.89 -35.27 -18.37
CA HIS A 368 6.96 -36.37 -17.42
C HIS A 368 5.65 -36.54 -16.63
N GLN A 369 5.09 -35.45 -16.12
CA GLN A 369 3.75 -35.38 -15.54
C GLN A 369 3.26 -33.92 -15.57
N PRO A 370 1.94 -33.67 -15.46
CA PRO A 370 1.42 -32.32 -15.35
C PRO A 370 1.99 -31.58 -14.14
N ARG A 371 2.45 -30.34 -14.37
CA ARG A 371 2.92 -29.41 -13.35
C ARG A 371 4.01 -29.99 -12.46
N LEU A 372 4.92 -30.78 -13.02
CA LEU A 372 5.95 -31.45 -12.23
C LEU A 372 6.75 -30.46 -11.38
N ARG A 373 6.88 -30.75 -10.08
CA ARG A 373 7.81 -30.07 -9.17
C ARG A 373 8.59 -31.07 -8.33
N LEU A 374 9.88 -30.85 -8.17
CA LEU A 374 10.66 -31.47 -7.10
C LEU A 374 11.17 -30.37 -6.15
N GLU A 375 10.55 -30.29 -4.97
CA GLU A 375 11.00 -29.41 -3.90
C GLU A 375 12.43 -29.78 -3.47
N GLN A 376 13.30 -28.79 -3.29
CA GLN A 376 14.72 -29.02 -3.04
C GLN A 376 14.94 -29.83 -1.74
N GLU A 377 14.06 -29.65 -0.73
CA GLU A 377 14.11 -30.38 0.55
C GLU A 377 13.82 -31.89 0.42
N ARG A 378 13.25 -32.32 -0.72
CA ARG A 378 13.02 -33.73 -1.02
C ARG A 378 14.19 -34.41 -1.70
N VAL A 379 15.24 -33.67 -2.07
CA VAL A 379 16.49 -34.24 -2.56
C VAL A 379 17.20 -34.89 -1.37
N GLY A 380 17.54 -36.17 -1.50
CA GLY A 380 18.15 -36.92 -0.41
C GLY A 380 19.45 -36.30 0.08
N PHE A 381 19.58 -36.11 1.40
CA PHE A 381 20.74 -35.42 1.99
C PHE A 381 22.10 -36.11 1.69
N GLY A 382 22.09 -37.42 1.42
CA GLY A 382 23.27 -38.15 0.93
C GLY A 382 23.81 -37.59 -0.40
N ARG A 383 22.91 -37.32 -1.35
CA ARG A 383 23.23 -36.75 -2.66
C ARG A 383 23.83 -35.34 -2.54
N VAL A 384 23.35 -34.54 -1.59
CA VAL A 384 23.91 -33.21 -1.29
C VAL A 384 25.38 -33.32 -0.87
N LYS A 385 25.69 -34.22 0.07
CA LYS A 385 27.06 -34.47 0.53
C LYS A 385 27.95 -34.99 -0.58
N GLU A 386 27.47 -35.92 -1.42
CA GLU A 386 28.23 -36.44 -2.56
C GLU A 386 28.56 -35.34 -3.57
N ARG A 387 27.57 -34.52 -3.93
CA ARG A 387 27.77 -33.42 -4.87
C ARG A 387 28.77 -32.39 -4.36
N LEU A 388 28.74 -32.06 -3.06
CA LEU A 388 29.70 -31.15 -2.44
C LEU A 388 31.14 -31.69 -2.45
N ARG A 389 31.33 -32.99 -2.21
CA ARG A 389 32.67 -33.61 -2.31
C ARG A 389 33.22 -33.50 -3.73
N GLY A 390 32.41 -33.80 -4.74
CA GLY A 390 32.81 -33.71 -6.14
C GLY A 390 33.11 -32.28 -6.64
N LEU A 391 32.73 -31.24 -5.89
CA LEU A 391 33.13 -29.84 -6.11
C LEU A 391 34.40 -29.44 -5.38
N SER A 392 34.88 -30.22 -4.42
CA SER A 392 36.11 -29.94 -3.65
C SER A 392 37.34 -30.66 -4.23
N GLU A 393 37.13 -31.64 -5.10
CA GLU A 393 38.17 -32.42 -5.78
C GLU A 393 38.58 -31.85 -7.15
N ARG A 394 37.96 -30.75 -7.57
CA ARG A 394 38.27 -29.99 -8.79
C ARG A 394 38.85 -28.64 -8.41
#